data_AF-A0A350QQF2-F1
#
_entry.id   AF-A0A350QQF2-F1
#
_cell.length_a   1.000
_cell.length_b   1.000
_cell.length_c   1.000
_cell.angle_alpha   90.00
_cell.angle_beta   90.00
_cell.angle_gamma   90.00
#
_symmetry.space_group_name_H-M   'P 1'
#
loop_
_entity.id
_entity.type
_entity.pdbx_description
1 polymer ?
#
loop_
_entity_poly.entity_id
_entity_poly.type
_entity_poly.pdbx_seq_one_letter_code
_entity_poly.pdbx_strand_id
1 'polypeptide(L)'
;GLYLSLGKGGYTTEGLAVLYDIGRWDTLCITAHEGWHQYCQNNFKEMLPAWIDEGIATYMEGCRFDRSSDVATFLPWRNFERFNELRNCYRRGMMYPLFDLITRSPQYFLEKGQEHLLSYYAQVWVLTHFLMEGEGGRYRAGLERMLQDAQQGTMGTTLVNSPRLEEIPRRRRTSRAMRGMAVVMVYFDTTIEELEAEFRDFIELVVARGSGSDIWRGRSPIPDPAAEESDQGV
;
A
#
# COMPACT_ATOMS: atom_id res chain seq x y z
N GLY A 1 -19.80 5.84 15.25
CA GLY A 1 -18.39 6.03 14.89
C GLY A 1 -18.22 5.72 13.43
N LEU A 2 -17.39 6.49 12.72
CA LEU A 2 -17.19 6.50 11.26
C LEU A 2 -16.89 5.12 10.62
N TYR A 3 -16.59 4.10 11.42
CA TYR A 3 -16.36 2.71 11.00
C TYR A 3 -17.64 1.86 10.89
N LEU A 4 -18.75 2.23 11.54
CA LEU A 4 -20.03 1.53 11.41
C LEU A 4 -20.67 1.68 10.02
N SER A 5 -20.27 2.70 9.25
CA SER A 5 -20.72 2.90 7.86
C SER A 5 -19.88 2.14 6.82
N LEU A 6 -18.79 1.48 7.22
CA LEU A 6 -17.90 0.76 6.28
C LEU A 6 -18.46 -0.59 5.82
N GLY A 7 -19.47 -1.12 6.50
CA GLY A 7 -20.29 -2.21 5.96
C GLY A 7 -19.56 -3.48 5.52
N LYS A 8 -18.28 -3.70 5.90
CA LYS A 8 -17.55 -4.97 5.72
C LYS A 8 -16.41 -5.12 6.73
N GLY A 9 -16.52 -6.13 7.60
CA GLY A 9 -15.36 -6.90 8.07
C GLY A 9 -14.80 -6.61 9.46
N GLY A 10 -14.45 -5.37 9.81
CA GLY A 10 -13.79 -5.11 11.10
C GLY A 10 -13.21 -3.70 11.28
N TYR A 11 -12.54 -3.47 12.41
CA TYR A 11 -11.74 -2.28 12.73
C TYR A 11 -10.74 -2.53 13.86
N THR A 12 -9.65 -1.76 13.91
CA THR A 12 -8.65 -1.80 14.99
C THR A 12 -8.59 -0.51 15.80
N THR A 13 -8.62 -0.62 17.13
CA THR A 13 -8.46 0.51 18.05
C THR A 13 -7.78 0.06 19.33
N GLU A 14 -6.89 0.89 19.90
CA GLU A 14 -6.20 0.61 21.17
C GLU A 14 -5.48 -0.75 21.19
N GLY A 15 -4.93 -1.18 20.05
CA GLY A 15 -4.26 -2.47 19.90
C GLY A 15 -5.21 -3.68 19.88
N LEU A 16 -6.51 -3.46 19.71
CA LEU A 16 -7.54 -4.50 19.60
C LEU A 16 -8.22 -4.45 18.23
N ALA A 17 -8.19 -5.58 17.51
CA ALA A 17 -8.95 -5.79 16.29
C ALA A 17 -10.34 -6.37 16.61
N VAL A 18 -11.39 -5.74 16.12
CA VAL A 18 -12.79 -6.19 16.21
C VAL A 18 -13.23 -6.61 14.82
N LEU A 19 -13.72 -7.84 14.68
CA LEU A 19 -14.08 -8.43 13.38
C LEU A 19 -15.54 -8.89 13.39
N TYR A 20 -16.21 -8.70 12.26
CA TYR A 20 -17.52 -9.29 11.96
C TYR A 20 -17.31 -10.53 11.10
N ASP A 21 -18.01 -11.63 11.42
CA ASP A 21 -18.00 -12.79 10.54
C ASP A 21 -18.77 -12.47 9.25
N ILE A 22 -18.02 -12.36 8.15
CA ILE A 22 -18.52 -12.11 6.79
C ILE A 22 -18.24 -13.30 5.86
N GLY A 23 -17.98 -14.47 6.45
CA GLY A 23 -17.59 -15.69 5.73
C GLY A 23 -16.10 -15.94 5.83
N ARG A 24 -15.72 -17.23 5.91
CA ARG A 24 -14.36 -17.67 6.28
C ARG A 24 -13.24 -16.91 5.57
N TRP A 25 -13.29 -16.79 4.24
CA TRP A 25 -12.19 -16.20 3.48
C TRP A 25 -12.09 -14.69 3.68
N ASP A 26 -13.22 -13.99 3.58
CA ASP A 26 -13.25 -12.54 3.73
C ASP A 26 -12.90 -12.13 5.17
N THR A 27 -13.40 -12.87 6.17
CA THR A 27 -13.04 -12.69 7.59
C THR A 27 -11.54 -12.90 7.82
N LEU A 28 -10.91 -13.88 7.17
CA LEU A 28 -9.47 -14.12 7.32
C LEU A 28 -8.61 -13.07 6.61
N CYS A 29 -9.01 -12.60 5.43
CA CYS A 29 -8.33 -11.51 4.73
C CYS A 29 -8.38 -10.21 5.56
N ILE A 30 -9.55 -9.84 6.09
CA ILE A 30 -9.67 -8.65 6.95
C ILE A 30 -8.95 -8.86 8.29
N THR A 31 -8.85 -10.10 8.80
CA THR A 31 -8.01 -10.39 9.99
C THR A 31 -6.55 -10.03 9.74
N ALA A 32 -6.01 -10.33 8.56
CA ALA A 32 -4.64 -9.97 8.21
C ALA A 32 -4.46 -8.44 8.10
N HIS A 33 -5.43 -7.75 7.50
CA HIS A 33 -5.48 -6.30 7.39
C HIS A 33 -5.46 -5.64 8.79
N GLU A 34 -6.42 -6.00 9.64
CA GLU A 34 -6.54 -5.45 11.00
C GLU A 34 -5.39 -5.90 11.90
N GLY A 35 -4.85 -7.11 11.68
CA GLY A 35 -3.68 -7.62 12.36
C GLY A 35 -2.43 -6.77 12.12
N TRP A 36 -2.28 -6.18 10.92
CA TRP A 36 -1.21 -5.22 10.65
C TRP A 36 -1.37 -3.94 11.48
N HIS A 37 -2.56 -3.33 11.50
CA HIS A 37 -2.81 -2.16 12.33
C HIS A 37 -2.59 -2.45 13.81
N GLN A 38 -3.03 -3.62 14.27
CA GLN A 38 -2.80 -4.09 15.64
C GLN A 38 -1.30 -4.22 15.93
N TYR A 39 -0.53 -4.80 15.01
CA TYR A 39 0.91 -4.93 15.15
C TYR A 39 1.58 -3.55 15.26
N CYS A 40 1.22 -2.60 14.39
CA CYS A 40 1.74 -1.24 14.44
C CYS A 40 1.40 -0.53 15.76
N GLN A 41 0.14 -0.56 16.19
CA GLN A 41 -0.28 0.09 17.44
C GLN A 41 0.44 -0.44 18.68
N ASN A 42 0.89 -1.69 18.67
CA ASN A 42 1.59 -2.31 19.79
C ASN A 42 3.14 -2.20 19.70
N ASN A 43 3.70 -2.06 18.50
CA ASN A 43 5.16 -2.19 18.30
C ASN A 43 5.83 -0.93 17.75
N PHE A 44 5.07 0.03 17.21
CA PHE A 44 5.62 1.25 16.63
C PHE A 44 5.49 2.41 17.62
N LYS A 45 6.58 3.19 17.76
CA LYS A 45 6.58 4.38 18.61
C LYS A 45 6.04 5.62 17.90
N GLU A 46 6.03 5.61 16.57
CA GLU A 46 5.47 6.68 15.74
C GLU A 46 4.46 6.12 14.74
N MET A 47 3.38 6.88 14.51
CA MET A 47 2.36 6.51 13.52
C MET A 47 2.90 6.64 12.09
N LEU A 48 2.62 5.63 11.28
CA LEU A 48 2.91 5.66 9.85
C LEU A 48 2.01 6.67 9.10
N PRO A 49 2.46 7.21 7.96
CA PRO A 49 1.56 7.88 7.03
C PRO A 49 0.42 6.95 6.62
N ALA A 50 -0.81 7.46 6.56
CA ALA A 50 -1.99 6.62 6.31
C ALA A 50 -1.89 5.77 5.03
N TRP A 51 -1.33 6.32 3.95
CA TRP A 51 -1.18 5.59 2.69
C TRP A 51 -0.18 4.42 2.76
N ILE A 52 0.83 4.50 3.64
CA ILE A 52 1.75 3.39 3.93
C ILE A 52 1.03 2.35 4.79
N ASP A 53 0.36 2.80 5.84
CA ASP A 53 -0.32 1.92 6.80
C ASP A 53 -1.40 1.09 6.11
N GLU A 54 -2.28 1.74 5.36
CA GLU A 54 -3.34 1.10 4.56
C GLU A 54 -2.78 0.32 3.37
N GLY A 55 -1.69 0.79 2.75
CA GLY A 55 -0.99 0.08 1.69
C GLY A 55 -0.44 -1.26 2.16
N ILE A 56 0.23 -1.29 3.31
CA ILE A 56 0.73 -2.54 3.90
C ILE A 56 -0.42 -3.40 4.42
N ALA A 57 -1.45 -2.81 5.02
CA ALA A 57 -2.64 -3.56 5.46
C ALA A 57 -3.28 -4.32 4.28
N THR A 58 -3.48 -3.64 3.14
CA THR A 58 -4.01 -4.24 1.92
C THR A 58 -3.04 -5.21 1.23
N TYR A 59 -1.73 -5.02 1.41
CA TYR A 59 -0.70 -5.98 0.99
C TYR A 59 -0.77 -7.29 1.80
N MET A 60 -1.05 -7.20 3.11
CA MET A 60 -1.20 -8.35 4.00
C MET A 60 -2.47 -9.18 3.75
N GLU A 61 -3.52 -8.58 3.17
CA GLU A 61 -4.75 -9.30 2.79
C GLU A 61 -4.48 -10.47 1.83
N GLY A 62 -3.41 -10.40 1.02
CA GLY A 62 -3.02 -11.45 0.10
C GLY A 62 -2.55 -12.70 0.83
N CYS A 63 -3.43 -13.68 0.98
CA CYS A 63 -3.14 -14.92 1.69
C CYS A 63 -3.81 -16.15 1.07
N ARG A 64 -3.26 -17.32 1.39
CA ARG A 64 -3.81 -18.62 1.04
C ARG A 64 -3.86 -19.49 2.28
N PHE A 65 -5.03 -20.04 2.55
CA PHE A 65 -5.20 -21.10 3.54
C PHE A 65 -5.31 -22.43 2.81
N ASP A 66 -4.47 -23.37 3.18
CA ASP A 66 -4.62 -24.74 2.72
C ASP A 66 -5.76 -25.41 3.51
N ARG A 67 -6.52 -26.31 2.88
CA ARG A 67 -7.56 -27.07 3.60
C ARG A 67 -6.97 -27.99 4.66
N SER A 68 -5.71 -28.39 4.51
CA SER A 68 -4.97 -29.24 5.46
C SER A 68 -4.13 -28.48 6.47
N SER A 69 -4.14 -27.14 6.48
CA SER A 69 -3.33 -26.33 7.40
C SER A 69 -4.12 -25.16 7.97
N ASP A 70 -4.02 -24.96 9.27
CA ASP A 70 -4.55 -23.77 9.94
C ASP A 70 -3.59 -22.56 9.85
N VAL A 71 -2.46 -22.72 9.15
CA VAL A 71 -1.46 -21.65 8.94
C VAL A 71 -1.67 -21.00 7.58
N ALA A 72 -1.84 -19.68 7.59
CA ALA A 72 -1.90 -18.86 6.37
C ALA A 72 -0.52 -18.80 5.68
N THR A 73 -0.51 -18.97 4.36
CA THR A 73 0.64 -18.56 3.53
C THR A 73 0.36 -17.17 2.98
N PHE A 74 1.16 -16.18 3.36
CA PHE A 74 1.06 -14.83 2.80
C PHE A 74 1.61 -14.82 1.37
N LEU A 75 0.78 -14.38 0.46
CA LEU A 75 1.03 -14.23 -0.97
C LEU A 75 0.48 -12.86 -1.38
N PRO A 76 1.24 -11.77 -1.17
CA PRO A 76 0.69 -10.40 -1.24
C PRO A 76 0.08 -10.01 -2.59
N TRP A 77 0.56 -10.62 -3.68
CA TRP A 77 -0.01 -10.47 -5.01
C TRP A 77 -1.37 -11.17 -5.18
N ARG A 78 -1.71 -12.13 -4.30
CA ARG A 78 -2.96 -12.90 -4.33
C ARG A 78 -4.10 -12.13 -3.67
N ASN A 79 -4.39 -10.93 -4.19
CA ASN A 79 -5.50 -10.11 -3.72
C ASN A 79 -6.44 -9.76 -4.88
N PHE A 80 -7.45 -10.61 -5.11
CA PHE A 80 -8.37 -10.44 -6.24
C PHE A 80 -9.29 -9.24 -6.10
N GLU A 81 -9.68 -8.89 -4.88
CA GLU A 81 -10.56 -7.75 -4.64
C GLU A 81 -9.83 -6.46 -5.04
N ARG A 82 -8.61 -6.25 -4.54
CA ARG A 82 -7.79 -5.08 -4.89
C ARG A 82 -7.42 -5.07 -6.37
N PHE A 83 -7.04 -6.21 -6.93
CA PHE A 83 -6.72 -6.30 -8.36
C PHE A 83 -7.91 -5.98 -9.27
N ASN A 84 -9.10 -6.53 -8.97
CA ASN A 84 -10.30 -6.27 -9.77
C ASN A 84 -10.74 -4.80 -9.65
N GLU A 85 -10.67 -4.23 -8.45
CA GLU A 85 -10.97 -2.83 -8.24
C GLU A 85 -9.98 -1.94 -8.99
N LEU A 86 -8.67 -2.21 -8.90
CA LEU A 86 -7.64 -1.48 -9.65
C LEU A 86 -7.94 -1.47 -11.16
N ARG A 87 -8.24 -2.64 -11.74
CA ARG A 87 -8.59 -2.73 -13.17
C ARG A 87 -9.86 -1.97 -13.51
N ASN A 88 -10.85 -1.97 -12.62
CA ASN A 88 -12.07 -1.21 -12.81
C ASN A 88 -11.80 0.30 -12.77
N CYS A 89 -11.03 0.79 -11.79
CA CYS A 89 -10.65 2.19 -11.68
C CYS A 89 -9.86 2.65 -12.90
N TYR A 90 -8.86 1.87 -13.31
CA TYR A 90 -8.03 2.16 -14.49
C TYR A 90 -8.88 2.28 -15.76
N ARG A 91 -9.74 1.28 -16.03
CA ARG A 91 -10.63 1.29 -17.20
C ARG A 91 -11.64 2.44 -17.19
N ARG A 92 -12.14 2.84 -16.02
CA ARG A 92 -13.13 3.92 -15.87
C ARG A 92 -12.49 5.31 -15.85
N GLY A 93 -11.15 5.43 -15.87
CA GLY A 93 -10.46 6.70 -15.70
C GLY A 93 -10.64 7.30 -14.31
N MET A 94 -10.80 6.45 -13.29
CA MET A 94 -11.08 6.83 -11.89
C MET A 94 -9.85 6.72 -10.98
N MET A 95 -8.65 6.67 -11.57
CA MET A 95 -7.40 6.68 -10.82
C MET A 95 -7.19 8.04 -10.15
N TYR A 96 -6.67 8.02 -8.92
CA TYR A 96 -6.33 9.24 -8.21
C TYR A 96 -4.89 9.64 -8.51
N PRO A 97 -4.61 10.96 -8.63
CA PRO A 97 -3.23 11.44 -8.68
C PRO A 97 -2.46 10.97 -7.44
N LEU A 98 -1.16 10.68 -7.59
CA LEU A 98 -0.33 10.19 -6.49
C LEU A 98 -0.32 11.17 -5.32
N PHE A 99 -0.31 12.47 -5.64
CA PHE A 99 -0.41 13.53 -4.64
C PHE A 99 -1.64 13.36 -3.72
N ASP A 100 -2.81 13.03 -4.25
CA ASP A 100 -4.01 12.82 -3.42
C ASP A 100 -3.90 11.53 -2.60
N LEU A 101 -3.36 10.45 -3.17
CA LEU A 101 -3.15 9.19 -2.45
C LEU A 101 -2.27 9.37 -1.20
N ILE A 102 -1.17 10.14 -1.32
CA ILE A 102 -0.19 10.27 -0.23
C ILE A 102 -0.52 11.39 0.78
N THR A 103 -1.41 12.32 0.44
CA THR A 103 -1.73 13.48 1.29
C THR A 103 -3.12 13.42 1.94
N ARG A 104 -4.07 12.68 1.36
CA ARG A 104 -5.45 12.56 1.88
C ARG A 104 -5.57 11.39 2.86
N SER A 105 -6.68 11.38 3.61
CA SER A 105 -7.02 10.28 4.51
C SER A 105 -8.03 9.34 3.86
N PRO A 106 -8.14 8.08 4.33
CA PRO A 106 -9.21 7.17 3.89
C PRO A 106 -10.61 7.82 4.01
N GLN A 107 -10.83 8.59 5.08
CA GLN A 107 -12.09 9.30 5.33
C GLN A 107 -12.45 10.30 4.22
N TYR A 108 -11.46 10.99 3.65
CA TYR A 108 -11.68 11.92 2.54
C TYR A 108 -12.23 11.20 1.31
N PHE A 109 -11.79 9.97 1.04
CA PHE A 109 -12.31 9.17 -0.07
C PHE A 109 -13.68 8.60 0.26
N LEU A 110 -13.90 8.16 1.50
CA LEU A 110 -15.20 7.67 1.96
C LEU A 110 -16.29 8.74 1.88
N GLU A 111 -16.00 9.99 2.22
CA GLU A 111 -16.92 11.13 2.11
C GLU A 111 -17.40 11.36 0.67
N LYS A 112 -16.62 10.94 -0.33
CA LYS A 112 -17.02 10.98 -1.74
C LYS A 112 -17.86 9.77 -2.16
N GLY A 113 -17.78 8.68 -1.41
CA GLY A 113 -18.54 7.44 -1.64
C GLY A 113 -17.70 6.19 -1.42
N GLN A 114 -18.37 5.06 -1.18
CA GLN A 114 -17.70 3.79 -0.93
C GLN A 114 -16.82 3.33 -2.10
N GLU A 115 -17.25 3.55 -3.35
CA GLU A 115 -16.44 3.20 -4.53
C GLU A 115 -15.09 3.95 -4.55
N HIS A 116 -15.07 5.20 -4.07
CA HIS A 116 -13.86 6.00 -4.01
C HIS A 116 -12.89 5.50 -2.94
N LEU A 117 -13.41 5.02 -1.81
CA LEU A 117 -12.60 4.38 -0.78
C LEU A 117 -12.00 3.05 -1.28
N LEU A 118 -12.79 2.23 -1.97
CA LEU A 118 -12.28 1.00 -2.59
C LEU A 118 -11.21 1.29 -3.65
N SER A 119 -11.42 2.33 -4.46
CA SER A 119 -10.42 2.83 -5.42
C SER A 119 -9.13 3.29 -4.74
N TYR A 120 -9.23 3.94 -3.58
CA TYR A 120 -8.07 4.32 -2.77
C TYR A 120 -7.31 3.08 -2.29
N TYR A 121 -7.99 2.11 -1.68
CA TYR A 121 -7.37 0.87 -1.20
C TYR A 121 -6.71 0.06 -2.30
N ALA A 122 -7.33 -0.04 -3.48
CA ALA A 122 -6.75 -0.72 -4.63
C ALA A 122 -5.46 -0.02 -5.11
N GLN A 123 -5.41 1.31 -5.06
CA GLN A 123 -4.24 2.08 -5.48
C GLN A 123 -3.10 2.03 -4.47
N VAL A 124 -3.38 2.12 -3.16
CA VAL A 124 -2.32 1.99 -2.15
C VAL A 124 -1.79 0.55 -2.07
N TRP A 125 -2.61 -0.47 -2.34
CA TRP A 125 -2.17 -1.86 -2.48
C TRP A 125 -1.12 -2.01 -3.58
N VAL A 126 -1.40 -1.53 -4.80
CA VAL A 126 -0.45 -1.62 -5.92
C VAL A 126 0.73 -0.67 -5.74
N LEU A 127 0.56 0.45 -5.04
CA LEU A 127 1.67 1.34 -4.66
C LEU A 127 2.64 0.65 -3.70
N THR A 128 2.15 -0.14 -2.75
CA THR A 128 3.03 -0.95 -1.89
C THR A 128 3.81 -1.98 -2.68
N HIS A 129 3.19 -2.66 -3.64
CA HIS A 129 3.92 -3.54 -4.57
C HIS A 129 4.97 -2.79 -5.39
N PHE A 130 4.63 -1.64 -5.95
CA PHE A 130 5.58 -0.79 -6.67
C PHE A 130 6.78 -0.39 -5.80
N LEU A 131 6.57 -0.01 -4.54
CA LEU A 131 7.67 0.31 -3.64
C LEU A 131 8.55 -0.90 -3.29
N MET A 132 8.00 -2.12 -3.35
CA MET A 132 8.72 -3.35 -3.02
C MET A 132 9.54 -3.90 -4.19
N GLU A 133 9.04 -3.80 -5.43
CA GLU A 133 9.64 -4.45 -6.60
C GLU A 133 9.70 -3.59 -7.87
N GLY A 134 8.97 -2.47 -7.94
CA GLY A 134 9.05 -1.52 -9.05
C GLY A 134 10.44 -0.91 -9.21
N GLU A 135 10.79 -0.49 -10.43
CA GLU A 135 12.12 0.03 -10.77
C GLU A 135 13.26 -0.90 -10.30
N GLY A 136 13.09 -2.22 -10.46
CA GLY A 136 14.05 -3.21 -9.98
C GLY A 136 14.21 -3.24 -8.46
N GLY A 137 13.17 -2.85 -7.71
CA GLY A 137 13.18 -2.80 -6.25
C GLY A 137 13.87 -1.57 -5.65
N ARG A 138 14.13 -0.52 -6.44
CA ARG A 138 14.86 0.69 -6.03
C ARG A 138 14.34 1.30 -4.71
N TYR A 139 13.04 1.25 -4.48
CA TYR A 139 12.38 1.89 -3.34
C TYR A 139 12.32 1.05 -2.07
N ARG A 140 12.61 -0.25 -2.16
CA ARG A 140 12.39 -1.20 -1.08
C ARG A 140 13.20 -0.87 0.17
N ALA A 141 14.48 -0.58 0.00
CA ALA A 141 15.37 -0.24 1.12
C ALA A 141 14.89 1.04 1.85
N GLY A 142 14.32 1.99 1.10
CA GLY A 142 13.70 3.20 1.64
C GLY A 142 12.49 2.90 2.52
N LEU A 143 11.60 2.02 2.04
CA LEU A 143 10.41 1.58 2.76
C LEU A 143 10.79 0.84 4.05
N GLU A 144 11.72 -0.12 3.97
CA GLU A 144 12.23 -0.87 5.12
C GLU A 144 12.86 0.06 6.18
N ARG A 145 13.67 1.03 5.74
CA ARG A 145 14.27 2.04 6.63
C ARG A 145 13.21 2.90 7.33
N MET A 146 12.18 3.34 6.61
CA MET A 146 11.09 4.13 7.19
C MET A 146 10.32 3.34 8.25
N LEU A 147 10.01 2.07 7.99
CA LEU A 147 9.33 1.21 8.96
C LEU A 147 10.19 1.01 10.22
N GLN A 148 11.50 0.80 10.06
CA GLN A 148 12.43 0.70 11.19
C GLN A 148 12.49 2.01 11.99
N ASP A 149 12.56 3.16 11.31
CA ASP A 149 12.58 4.46 11.97
C ASP A 149 11.26 4.72 12.74
N ALA A 150 10.11 4.39 12.17
CA ALA A 150 8.81 4.54 12.83
C ALA A 150 8.68 3.59 14.03
N GLN A 151 9.19 2.37 13.90
CA GLN A 151 9.26 1.40 14.99
C GLN A 151 10.15 1.92 16.14
N GLN A 152 11.30 2.50 15.81
CA GLN A 152 12.27 2.99 16.80
C GLN A 152 11.89 4.34 17.43
N GLY A 153 11.00 5.09 16.79
CA GLY A 153 10.58 6.44 17.19
C GLY A 153 11.53 7.54 16.71
N THR A 154 12.10 7.35 15.51
CA THR A 154 13.08 8.26 14.90
C THR A 154 12.60 8.85 13.57
N MET A 155 11.50 8.37 12.98
CA MET A 155 11.03 8.81 11.65
C MET A 155 10.77 10.33 11.61
N GLY A 156 10.09 10.90 12.60
CA GLY A 156 9.86 12.35 12.68
C GLY A 156 11.15 13.14 12.73
N THR A 157 12.15 12.66 13.48
CA THR A 157 13.48 13.29 13.57
C THR A 157 14.24 13.18 12.24
N THR A 158 14.22 12.00 11.61
CA THR A 158 14.80 11.76 10.28
C THR A 158 14.22 12.74 9.25
N LEU A 159 12.89 12.90 9.21
CA LEU A 159 12.22 13.82 8.30
C LEU A 159 12.62 15.28 8.59
N VAL A 160 12.55 15.72 9.84
CA VAL A 160 12.81 17.13 10.20
C VAL A 160 14.25 17.56 9.90
N ASN A 161 15.22 16.67 10.11
CA ASN A 161 16.65 16.95 9.96
C ASN A 161 17.21 16.58 8.58
N SER A 162 16.37 16.08 7.66
CA SER A 162 16.85 15.72 6.34
C SER A 162 17.31 16.95 5.55
N PRO A 163 18.51 16.91 4.94
CA PRO A 163 18.98 17.98 4.06
C PRO A 163 18.09 18.14 2.82
N ARG A 164 17.40 17.08 2.39
CA ARG A 164 16.47 17.10 1.24
C ARG A 164 15.27 18.01 1.44
N LEU A 165 14.97 18.40 2.68
CA LEU A 165 13.87 19.32 2.98
C LEU A 165 14.36 20.72 3.32
N GLU A 166 15.65 21.04 3.18
CA GLU A 166 16.26 22.32 3.61
C GLU A 166 15.53 23.54 3.09
N GLU A 167 15.13 23.52 1.82
CA GLU A 167 14.40 24.61 1.17
C GLU A 167 12.95 24.78 1.69
N ILE A 168 12.40 23.76 2.36
CA ILE A 168 11.04 23.79 2.91
C ILE A 168 11.09 24.36 4.34
N PRO A 169 10.32 25.43 4.65
CA PRO A 169 10.29 25.97 6.01
C PRO A 169 9.87 24.93 7.04
N ARG A 170 10.59 24.83 8.17
CA ARG A 170 10.31 23.86 9.26
C ARG A 170 8.84 23.78 9.69
N ARG A 171 8.15 24.94 9.76
CA ARG A 171 6.70 25.01 10.08
C ARG A 171 5.79 24.30 9.08
N ARG A 172 6.21 24.16 7.82
CA ARG A 172 5.46 23.44 6.78
C ARG A 172 5.77 21.95 6.80
N ARG A 173 6.99 21.55 7.24
CA ARG A 173 7.43 20.14 7.38
C ARG A 173 6.57 19.30 8.32
N THR A 174 5.85 19.91 9.26
CA THR A 174 5.00 19.19 10.23
C THR A 174 3.56 18.97 9.78
N SER A 175 3.13 19.62 8.70
CA SER A 175 1.76 19.46 8.16
C SER A 175 1.54 18.06 7.61
N ARG A 176 0.28 17.57 7.63
CA ARG A 176 -0.06 16.20 7.17
C ARG A 176 0.29 15.97 5.69
N ALA A 177 -0.07 16.91 4.82
CA ALA A 177 0.28 16.83 3.40
C ALA A 177 1.80 16.80 3.21
N MET A 178 2.54 17.64 3.93
CA MET A 178 3.99 17.65 3.85
C MET A 178 4.62 16.37 4.39
N ARG A 179 4.01 15.67 5.36
CA ARG A 179 4.52 14.37 5.81
C ARG A 179 4.51 13.32 4.69
N GLY A 180 3.45 13.27 3.89
CA GLY A 180 3.40 12.38 2.71
C GLY A 180 4.51 12.70 1.71
N MET A 181 4.63 13.96 1.32
CA MET A 181 5.66 14.44 0.39
C MET A 181 7.08 14.25 0.94
N ALA A 182 7.29 14.53 2.24
CA ALA A 182 8.58 14.41 2.89
C ALA A 182 9.06 12.96 2.93
N VAL A 183 8.14 12.00 3.12
CA VAL A 183 8.49 10.57 3.06
C VAL A 183 9.02 10.21 1.69
N VAL A 184 8.38 10.68 0.60
CA VAL A 184 8.86 10.43 -0.77
C VAL A 184 10.28 10.96 -0.96
N MET A 185 10.51 12.24 -0.66
CA MET A 185 11.83 12.85 -0.85
C MET A 185 12.91 12.20 0.05
N VAL A 186 12.60 11.92 1.31
CA VAL A 186 13.60 11.50 2.31
C VAL A 186 13.88 10.00 2.25
N TYR A 187 12.87 9.15 2.08
CA TYR A 187 13.04 7.70 2.09
C TYR A 187 13.19 7.09 0.71
N PHE A 188 12.53 7.64 -0.31
CA PHE A 188 12.59 7.11 -1.67
C PHE A 188 13.54 7.86 -2.60
N ASP A 189 14.11 8.98 -2.14
CA ASP A 189 15.13 9.77 -2.87
C ASP A 189 14.67 10.14 -4.28
N THR A 190 13.43 10.59 -4.40
CA THR A 190 12.80 10.94 -5.67
C THR A 190 11.80 12.09 -5.48
N THR A 191 11.38 12.70 -6.57
CA THR A 191 10.28 13.67 -6.59
C THR A 191 8.93 12.97 -6.69
N ILE A 192 7.84 13.69 -6.43
CA ILE A 192 6.49 13.11 -6.58
C ILE A 192 6.18 12.91 -8.05
N GLU A 193 6.66 13.80 -8.90
CA GLU A 193 6.46 13.77 -10.34
C GLU A 193 7.13 12.54 -10.98
N GLU A 194 8.38 12.26 -10.60
CA GLU A 194 9.11 11.06 -11.03
C GLU A 194 8.45 9.79 -10.48
N LEU A 195 8.14 9.76 -9.18
CA LEU A 195 7.47 8.61 -8.56
C LEU A 195 6.09 8.34 -9.19
N GLU A 196 5.33 9.38 -9.54
CA GLU A 196 4.02 9.24 -10.19
C GLU A 196 4.14 8.72 -11.62
N ALA A 197 5.15 9.16 -12.38
CA ALA A 197 5.38 8.66 -13.72
C ALA A 197 5.69 7.16 -13.71
N GLU A 198 6.66 6.74 -12.89
CA GLU A 198 7.06 5.34 -12.77
C GLU A 198 5.94 4.47 -12.18
N PHE A 199 5.20 4.99 -11.20
CA PHE A 199 4.06 4.28 -10.62
C PHE A 199 2.96 4.05 -11.66
N ARG A 200 2.74 5.01 -12.56
CA ARG A 200 1.79 4.87 -13.67
C ARG A 200 2.22 3.75 -14.62
N ASP A 201 3.49 3.74 -15.03
CA ASP A 201 4.04 2.70 -15.89
C ASP A 201 3.91 1.32 -15.23
N PHE A 202 4.18 1.22 -13.92
CA PHE A 202 3.97 0.00 -13.14
C PHE A 202 2.51 -0.45 -13.13
N ILE A 203 1.55 0.45 -12.94
CA ILE A 203 0.11 0.13 -13.01
C ILE A 203 -0.26 -0.45 -14.37
N GLU A 204 0.27 0.11 -15.47
CA GLU A 204 0.00 -0.38 -16.82
C GLU A 204 0.44 -1.83 -17.01
N LEU A 205 1.61 -2.20 -16.49
CA LEU A 205 2.08 -3.58 -16.46
C LEU A 205 1.17 -4.48 -15.61
N VAL A 206 0.79 -4.03 -14.42
CA VAL A 206 -0.07 -4.82 -13.52
C VAL A 206 -1.45 -5.08 -14.13
N VAL A 207 -2.08 -4.08 -14.76
CA VAL A 207 -3.44 -4.20 -15.33
C VAL A 207 -3.46 -4.80 -16.73
N ALA A 208 -2.28 -5.09 -17.31
CA ALA A 208 -2.13 -5.68 -18.62
C ALA A 208 -2.87 -7.03 -18.76
N ARG A 209 -3.13 -7.41 -20.01
CA ARG A 209 -3.78 -8.68 -20.30
C ARG A 209 -2.82 -9.83 -19.98
N GLY A 210 -3.22 -10.73 -19.10
CA GLY A 210 -2.43 -11.91 -18.71
C GLY A 210 -2.09 -11.92 -17.21
N SER A 211 -1.92 -10.73 -16.61
CA SER A 211 -1.52 -10.54 -15.21
C SER A 211 -2.42 -11.28 -14.21
N GLY A 212 -3.72 -11.42 -14.52
CA GLY A 212 -4.66 -12.14 -13.67
C GLY A 212 -4.27 -13.59 -13.35
N SER A 213 -3.52 -14.24 -14.24
CA SER A 213 -3.04 -15.61 -13.98
C SER A 213 -1.95 -15.65 -12.91
N ASP A 214 -1.08 -14.64 -12.84
CA ASP A 214 -0.04 -14.54 -11.81
C ASP A 214 -0.59 -14.03 -10.50
N ILE A 215 -1.50 -13.05 -10.53
CA ILE A 215 -2.31 -12.65 -9.38
C ILE A 215 -3.00 -13.87 -8.76
N TRP A 216 -3.58 -14.76 -9.60
CA TRP A 216 -4.19 -15.98 -9.09
C TRP A 216 -3.20 -16.92 -8.40
N ARG A 217 -1.97 -17.02 -8.89
CA ARG A 217 -0.91 -17.82 -8.24
C ARG A 217 -0.24 -17.09 -7.07
N GLY A 218 -0.54 -15.81 -6.86
CA GLY A 218 0.12 -14.97 -5.86
C GLY A 218 1.55 -14.61 -6.23
N ARG A 219 1.84 -14.48 -7.53
CA ARG A 219 3.14 -14.06 -8.06
C ARG A 219 3.05 -12.67 -8.65
N SER A 220 4.21 -12.00 -8.72
CA SER A 220 4.31 -10.73 -9.43
C SER A 220 3.88 -10.90 -10.88
N PRO A 221 3.03 -10.01 -11.41
CA PRO A 221 2.70 -9.95 -12.83
C PRO A 221 3.73 -9.14 -13.64
N ILE A 222 4.75 -8.58 -12.99
CA ILE A 222 5.76 -7.75 -13.64
C ILE A 222 6.74 -8.67 -14.39
N PRO A 223 7.00 -8.42 -15.69
CA PRO A 223 7.99 -9.19 -16.44
C PRO A 223 9.36 -9.11 -15.78
N ASP A 224 10.07 -10.24 -15.72
CA ASP A 224 11.47 -10.25 -15.33
C ASP A 224 12.30 -9.81 -16.54
N PRO A 225 12.98 -8.64 -16.49
CA PRO A 225 13.78 -8.17 -17.61
C PRO A 225 14.90 -9.15 -17.98
N ALA A 226 15.36 -10.00 -17.05
CA ALA A 226 16.36 -11.04 -17.34
C ALA A 226 15.78 -12.26 -18.09
N ALA A 227 14.46 -12.49 -18.04
CA ALA A 227 13.82 -13.59 -18.75
C ALA A 227 13.57 -13.25 -20.24
N GLU A 228 13.35 -11.98 -20.56
CA GLU A 228 13.08 -11.53 -21.94
C GLU A 228 14.32 -11.61 -22.86
N GLU A 229 15.53 -11.44 -22.33
CA GLU A 229 16.78 -11.62 -23.10
C GLU A 229 17.01 -13.08 -23.52
N SER A 230 16.42 -14.05 -22.81
CA SER A 230 16.58 -15.48 -23.13
C SER A 230 15.66 -15.98 -24.25
N ASP A 231 14.56 -15.27 -24.53
CA ASP A 231 13.55 -15.67 -25.52
C ASP A 231 13.76 -14.98 -26.89
N GLN A 232 14.62 -13.96 -26.95
CA GLN A 232 15.06 -13.35 -28.22
C GLN A 232 16.32 -14.01 -28.82
N GLY A 233 16.79 -15.11 -28.21
CA GLY A 233 17.97 -15.87 -28.62
C GLY A 233 17.64 -17.26 -29.17
N VAL A 234 16.72 -17.38 -30.15
CA VAL A 234 16.54 -18.58 -31.00
C VAL A 234 16.27 -18.19 -32.44
#